data_AF-A0A397EUM3-F1
#
_entry.id   AF-A0A397EUM3-F1
#
_cell.length_a   1.000
_cell.length_b   1.000
_cell.length_c   1.000
_cell.angle_alpha   90.00
_cell.angle_beta   90.00
_cell.angle_gamma   90.00
#
_symmetry.space_group_name_H-M   'P 1'
#
loop_
_entity.id
_entity.type
_entity.pdbx_description
1 polymer ?
#
loop_
_entity_poly.entity_id
_entity_poly.type
_entity_poly.pdbx_seq_one_letter_code
_entity_poly.pdbx_strand_id
1 'polypeptide(L)'
;MSSDDLELCHVMLVFRHGDRSPVLPRMGKNIVMDDKEKAFWADRLVTSEHEAVLDKMAKTAGLTRDAPPPTNGLIIGGGWPSGYLTQLGSEQMIAHGKAMRAKYATFLADATPDDLYVRSTNVPRTIRSAQSVLYGMFPEHLLSDDIFIHLDENCRLSMGKQMDYFNMSTKLKSRRHESPVKDIDVLERLVQDAAGLDEGEDVKWSFRTILSILTCIMPLSTISLTFL
;
A
#
# COMPACT_ATOMS: atom_id res chain seq x y z
N MET A 1 27.16 21.17 17.63
CA MET A 1 26.89 21.62 16.24
C MET A 1 25.48 22.14 16.25
N SER A 2 25.27 23.40 15.84
CA SER A 2 23.91 23.94 15.71
C SER A 2 23.24 23.27 14.51
N SER A 3 21.91 23.19 14.47
CA SER A 3 21.22 22.75 13.25
C SER A 3 21.47 23.71 12.07
N ASP A 4 21.91 24.93 12.37
CA ASP A 4 22.21 25.98 11.38
C ASP A 4 23.49 25.69 10.57
N ASP A 5 24.31 24.73 11.02
CA ASP A 5 25.55 24.31 10.33
C ASP A 5 25.31 23.11 9.40
N LEU A 6 24.06 22.63 9.27
CA LEU A 6 23.71 21.43 8.50
C LEU A 6 22.98 21.78 7.21
N GLU A 7 23.42 21.17 6.11
CA GLU A 7 22.80 21.28 4.79
C GLU A 7 22.08 19.98 4.42
N LEU A 8 20.87 20.09 3.88
CA LEU A 8 20.12 18.94 3.38
C LEU A 8 20.66 18.55 1.99
N CYS A 9 21.30 17.40 1.87
CA CYS A 9 21.87 16.94 0.60
C CYS A 9 20.98 15.91 -0.14
N HIS A 10 20.15 15.16 0.57
CA HIS A 10 19.37 14.07 -0.02
C HIS A 10 18.11 13.75 0.80
N VAL A 11 17.02 13.40 0.11
CA VAL A 11 15.76 12.99 0.73
C VAL A 11 15.34 11.64 0.16
N MET A 12 15.22 10.63 1.03
CA MET A 12 14.67 9.33 0.68
C MET A 12 13.29 9.16 1.30
N LEU A 13 12.26 9.06 0.45
CA LEU A 13 10.87 8.83 0.88
C LEU A 13 10.51 7.36 0.68
N VAL A 14 10.15 6.67 1.77
CA VAL A 14 9.63 5.31 1.75
C VAL A 14 8.24 5.33 2.37
N PHE A 15 7.23 4.97 1.58
CA PHE A 15 5.84 4.99 2.01
C PHE A 15 5.11 3.73 1.55
N ARG A 16 4.04 3.39 2.28
CA ARG A 16 3.09 2.35 1.88
C ARG A 16 2.07 2.93 0.90
N HIS A 17 1.41 2.06 0.14
CA HIS A 17 0.21 2.43 -0.61
C HIS A 17 -0.87 3.07 0.29
N GLY A 18 -1.72 3.88 -0.31
CA GLY A 18 -2.90 4.47 0.35
C GLY A 18 -3.99 3.46 0.66
N ASP A 19 -5.13 3.94 1.17
CA ASP A 19 -6.31 3.12 1.41
C ASP A 19 -6.74 2.30 0.18
N ARG A 20 -7.26 1.09 0.44
CA ARG A 20 -7.58 0.11 -0.59
C ARG A 20 -8.73 -0.78 -0.16
N SER A 21 -9.38 -1.44 -1.12
CA SER A 21 -10.31 -2.52 -0.82
C SER A 21 -9.61 -3.74 -0.18
N PRO A 22 -10.36 -4.62 0.50
CA PRO A 22 -9.84 -5.87 1.04
C PRO A 22 -9.16 -6.71 -0.03
N VAL A 23 -8.04 -7.35 0.34
CA VAL A 23 -7.25 -8.19 -0.59
C VAL A 23 -7.90 -9.55 -0.76
N LEU A 24 -8.42 -10.15 0.31
CA LEU A 24 -9.13 -11.42 0.25
C LEU A 24 -10.64 -11.17 0.31
N PRO A 25 -11.43 -11.80 -0.56
CA PRO A 25 -12.88 -11.70 -0.55
C PRO A 25 -13.52 -12.61 0.50
N ARG A 26 -12.74 -13.38 1.26
CA ARG A 26 -13.26 -14.33 2.26
C ARG A 26 -12.32 -14.48 3.44
N MET A 27 -12.93 -14.64 4.61
CA MET A 27 -12.33 -15.09 5.85
C MET A 27 -13.29 -16.03 6.58
N GLY A 28 -12.89 -17.30 6.69
CA GLY A 28 -13.77 -18.34 7.23
C GLY A 28 -15.07 -18.49 6.43
N LYS A 29 -16.11 -18.96 7.11
CA LYS A 29 -17.43 -19.20 6.50
C LYS A 29 -18.33 -17.96 6.54
N ASN A 30 -18.13 -17.09 7.54
CA ASN A 30 -19.08 -16.02 7.86
C ASN A 30 -18.69 -14.66 7.25
N ILE A 31 -17.40 -14.43 6.99
CA ILE A 31 -16.94 -13.16 6.40
C ILE A 31 -16.67 -13.44 4.92
N VAL A 32 -17.64 -13.14 4.07
CA VAL A 32 -17.55 -13.27 2.62
C VAL A 32 -18.01 -11.98 1.98
N MET A 33 -17.20 -11.46 1.07
CA MET A 33 -17.53 -10.29 0.26
C MET A 33 -18.65 -10.67 -0.71
N ASP A 34 -19.88 -10.35 -0.31
CA ASP A 34 -21.08 -10.54 -1.13
C ASP A 34 -21.14 -9.52 -2.27
N ASP A 35 -22.13 -9.64 -3.14
CA ASP A 35 -22.23 -8.75 -4.30
C ASP A 35 -22.57 -7.31 -3.90
N LYS A 36 -23.20 -7.09 -2.74
CA LYS A 36 -23.45 -5.75 -2.21
C LYS A 36 -22.16 -5.10 -1.72
N GLU A 37 -21.31 -5.85 -1.03
CA GLU A 37 -20.01 -5.37 -0.58
C GLU A 37 -19.07 -5.13 -1.76
N LYS A 38 -19.09 -5.99 -2.79
CA LYS A 38 -18.35 -5.73 -4.04
C LYS A 38 -18.80 -4.42 -4.69
N ALA A 39 -20.11 -4.18 -4.78
CA ALA A 39 -20.63 -2.93 -5.33
C ALA A 39 -20.26 -1.71 -4.47
N PHE A 40 -20.29 -1.85 -3.15
CA PHE A 40 -19.85 -0.82 -2.21
C PHE A 40 -18.38 -0.44 -2.41
N TRP A 41 -17.51 -1.43 -2.59
CA TRP A 41 -16.09 -1.20 -2.86
C TRP A 41 -15.88 -0.62 -4.24
N ALA A 42 -16.55 -1.14 -5.26
CA ALA A 42 -16.48 -0.68 -6.64
C ALA A 42 -16.71 0.84 -6.78
N ASP A 43 -17.74 1.35 -6.10
CA ASP A 43 -18.11 2.78 -6.09
C ASP A 43 -17.04 3.67 -5.42
N ARG A 44 -16.18 3.10 -4.57
CA ARG A 44 -15.11 3.80 -3.85
C ARG A 44 -13.75 3.66 -4.50
N LEU A 45 -13.63 2.85 -5.55
CA LEU A 45 -12.36 2.69 -6.26
C LEU A 45 -12.06 3.94 -7.09
N VAL A 46 -10.78 4.13 -7.38
CA VAL A 46 -10.33 5.19 -8.28
C VAL A 46 -11.02 5.02 -9.64
N THR A 47 -11.59 6.10 -10.18
CA THR A 47 -12.24 6.07 -11.50
C THR A 47 -11.22 6.03 -12.62
N SER A 48 -11.63 5.50 -13.78
CA SER A 48 -10.78 5.41 -14.97
C SER A 48 -10.26 6.79 -15.43
N GLU A 49 -11.04 7.85 -15.25
CA GLU A 49 -10.63 9.22 -15.57
C GLU A 49 -9.49 9.70 -14.67
N HIS A 50 -9.58 9.42 -13.36
CA HIS A 50 -8.54 9.77 -12.41
C HIS A 50 -7.27 8.94 -12.65
N GLU A 51 -7.41 7.65 -12.97
CA GLU A 51 -6.28 6.83 -13.38
C GLU A 51 -5.56 7.41 -14.61
N ALA A 52 -6.32 7.88 -15.61
CA ALA A 52 -5.74 8.50 -16.79
C ALA A 52 -4.99 9.81 -16.49
N VAL A 53 -5.38 10.55 -15.44
CA VAL A 53 -4.62 11.71 -14.96
C VAL A 53 -3.32 11.26 -14.30
N LEU A 54 -3.35 10.22 -13.46
CA LEU A 54 -2.18 9.67 -12.81
C LEU A 54 -1.18 9.06 -13.81
N ASP A 55 -1.66 8.46 -14.90
CA ASP A 55 -0.83 7.92 -15.97
C ASP A 55 -0.08 9.00 -16.77
N LYS A 56 -0.61 10.22 -16.84
CA LYS A 56 0.10 11.36 -17.42
C LYS A 56 1.24 11.84 -16.53
N MET A 57 1.05 11.77 -15.20
CA MET A 57 2.03 12.26 -14.22
C MET A 57 3.33 11.45 -14.23
N ALA A 58 3.25 10.13 -14.37
CA ALA A 58 4.44 9.30 -14.40
C ALA A 58 4.20 7.99 -15.15
N LYS A 59 5.14 7.65 -16.04
CA LYS A 59 5.13 6.42 -16.83
C LYS A 59 5.81 5.29 -16.06
N THR A 60 5.41 4.05 -16.32
CA THR A 60 6.09 2.88 -15.78
C THR A 60 7.22 2.45 -16.71
N ALA A 61 8.36 2.11 -16.13
CA ALA A 61 9.51 1.55 -16.85
C ALA A 61 10.05 0.33 -16.09
N GLY A 62 10.92 -0.44 -16.75
CA GLY A 62 11.72 -1.46 -16.09
C GLY A 62 12.79 -0.84 -15.16
N LEU A 63 13.84 -1.61 -14.87
CA LEU A 63 14.95 -1.13 -14.04
C LEU A 63 15.71 0.04 -14.66
N THR A 64 15.64 0.21 -15.98
CA THR A 64 16.17 1.35 -16.73
C THR A 64 15.03 2.04 -17.50
N ARG A 65 15.21 3.32 -17.86
CA ARG A 65 14.19 4.12 -18.58
C ARG A 65 13.77 3.47 -19.91
N ASP A 66 14.72 2.85 -20.60
CA ASP A 66 14.48 2.20 -21.91
C ASP A 66 13.94 0.77 -21.81
N ALA A 67 13.95 0.18 -20.61
CA ALA A 67 13.43 -1.17 -20.43
C ALA A 67 11.89 -1.14 -20.36
N PRO A 68 11.20 -2.04 -21.07
CA PRO A 68 9.75 -2.12 -20.98
C PRO A 68 9.34 -2.46 -19.54
N PRO A 69 8.23 -1.87 -19.04
CA PRO A 69 7.72 -2.25 -17.74
C PRO A 69 7.35 -3.75 -17.74
N PRO A 70 7.64 -4.49 -16.66
CA PRO A 70 7.20 -5.87 -16.52
C PRO A 70 5.66 -5.92 -16.53
N THR A 71 5.09 -7.02 -17.02
CA THR A 71 3.65 -7.26 -16.90
C THR A 71 3.20 -7.09 -15.46
N ASN A 72 2.12 -6.34 -15.24
CA ASN A 72 1.62 -6.05 -13.89
C ASN A 72 1.57 -7.32 -13.05
N GLY A 73 2.16 -7.26 -11.85
CA GLY A 73 2.18 -8.40 -10.94
C GLY A 73 0.76 -8.85 -10.60
N LEU A 74 0.58 -10.17 -10.49
CA LEU A 74 -0.70 -10.75 -10.11
C LEU A 74 -1.18 -10.12 -8.80
N ILE A 75 -2.41 -9.59 -8.82
CA ILE A 75 -3.07 -9.14 -7.59
C ILE A 75 -3.35 -10.41 -6.77
N ILE A 76 -2.54 -10.62 -5.74
CA ILE A 76 -2.76 -11.69 -4.77
C ILE A 76 -4.11 -11.44 -4.13
N GLY A 77 -5.06 -12.38 -4.25
CA GLY A 77 -6.33 -12.34 -3.52
C GLY A 77 -7.60 -12.21 -4.38
N GLY A 78 -7.49 -11.92 -5.68
CA GLY A 78 -8.64 -12.01 -6.60
C GLY A 78 -8.63 -10.96 -7.71
N GLY A 79 -9.67 -11.01 -8.54
CA GLY A 79 -9.99 -9.98 -9.52
C GLY A 79 -10.65 -8.76 -8.90
N TRP A 80 -10.98 -7.80 -9.75
CA TRP A 80 -11.75 -6.61 -9.37
C TRP A 80 -13.00 -6.97 -8.53
N PRO A 81 -13.29 -6.28 -7.42
CA PRO A 81 -12.66 -5.06 -6.91
C PRO A 81 -11.55 -5.28 -5.85
N SER A 82 -11.04 -6.51 -5.65
CA SER A 82 -10.19 -6.85 -4.48
C SER A 82 -8.77 -6.28 -4.58
N GLY A 83 -8.29 -5.62 -3.52
CA GLY A 83 -6.93 -5.08 -3.41
C GLY A 83 -6.60 -3.87 -4.32
N TYR A 84 -7.63 -3.21 -4.87
CA TYR A 84 -7.52 -1.98 -5.65
C TYR A 84 -7.50 -0.74 -4.75
N LEU A 85 -6.84 0.33 -5.21
CA LEU A 85 -6.75 1.59 -4.48
C LEU A 85 -8.13 2.28 -4.47
N THR A 86 -8.53 2.82 -3.32
CA THR A 86 -9.74 3.64 -3.23
C THR A 86 -9.46 5.08 -3.65
N GLN A 87 -10.49 5.85 -3.99
CA GLN A 87 -10.37 7.29 -4.22
C GLN A 87 -9.79 7.99 -2.98
N LEU A 88 -10.28 7.63 -1.78
CA LEU A 88 -9.71 8.09 -0.52
C LEU A 88 -8.21 7.77 -0.41
N GLY A 89 -7.81 6.56 -0.81
CA GLY A 89 -6.41 6.17 -0.82
C GLY A 89 -5.57 7.03 -1.76
N SER A 90 -6.07 7.37 -2.94
CA SER A 90 -5.38 8.30 -3.84
C SER A 90 -5.28 9.71 -3.25
N GLU A 91 -6.36 10.24 -2.67
CA GLU A 91 -6.39 11.56 -2.04
C GLU A 91 -5.42 11.68 -0.86
N GLN A 92 -5.34 10.63 -0.02
CA GLN A 92 -4.35 10.54 1.06
C GLN A 92 -2.92 10.66 0.53
N MET A 93 -2.63 9.97 -0.57
CA MET A 93 -1.30 9.97 -1.19
C MET A 93 -0.98 11.31 -1.86
N ILE A 94 -1.97 11.96 -2.49
CA ILE A 94 -1.83 13.34 -3.00
C ILE A 94 -1.55 14.32 -1.86
N ALA A 95 -2.29 14.23 -0.76
CA ALA A 95 -2.09 15.06 0.42
C ALA A 95 -0.69 14.83 1.02
N HIS A 96 -0.22 13.58 1.06
CA HIS A 96 1.13 13.25 1.48
C HIS A 96 2.19 13.89 0.58
N GLY A 97 2.03 13.82 -0.75
CA GLY A 97 2.91 14.50 -1.70
C GLY A 97 2.97 16.01 -1.50
N LYS A 98 1.81 16.66 -1.31
CA LYS A 98 1.73 18.10 -1.01
C LYS A 98 2.46 18.47 0.29
N ALA A 99 2.29 17.65 1.33
CA ALA A 99 2.97 17.86 2.61
C ALA A 99 4.49 17.73 2.48
N MET A 100 4.98 16.74 1.70
CA MET A 100 6.41 16.58 1.44
C MET A 100 6.97 17.74 0.60
N ARG A 101 6.25 18.21 -0.43
CA ARG A 101 6.64 19.40 -1.20
C ARG A 101 6.77 20.63 -0.31
N ALA A 102 5.79 20.85 0.57
CA ALA A 102 5.83 21.98 1.50
C ALA A 102 7.01 21.87 2.48
N LYS A 103 7.29 20.66 3.00
CA LYS A 103 8.39 20.41 3.94
C LYS A 103 9.77 20.61 3.32
N TYR A 104 9.96 20.24 2.06
CA TYR A 104 11.23 20.32 1.36
C TYR A 104 11.26 21.43 0.30
N ALA A 105 10.41 22.46 0.44
CA ALA A 105 10.22 23.48 -0.60
C ALA A 105 11.54 24.15 -1.03
N THR A 106 12.41 24.48 -0.08
CA THR A 106 13.72 25.07 -0.36
C THR A 106 14.65 24.11 -1.10
N PHE A 107 14.65 22.83 -0.71
CA PHE A 107 15.51 21.80 -1.33
C PHE A 107 15.03 21.41 -2.72
N LEU A 108 13.72 21.46 -2.97
CA LEU A 108 13.10 21.09 -4.24
C LEU A 108 12.97 22.26 -5.23
N ALA A 109 13.34 23.48 -4.84
CA ALA A 109 13.13 24.68 -5.65
C ALA A 109 13.83 24.58 -7.02
N ASP A 110 15.02 23.98 -7.05
CA ASP A 110 15.85 23.79 -8.25
C ASP A 110 15.86 22.33 -8.73
N ALA A 111 15.05 21.46 -8.13
CA ALA A 111 15.03 20.04 -8.48
C ALA A 111 14.39 19.83 -9.86
N THR A 112 15.05 19.02 -10.68
CA THR A 112 14.58 18.62 -12.01
C THR A 112 14.10 17.17 -12.00
N PRO A 113 13.35 16.71 -13.03
CA PRO A 113 12.98 15.30 -13.15
C PRO A 113 14.16 14.33 -13.16
N ASP A 114 15.35 14.76 -13.57
CA ASP A 114 16.57 13.91 -13.56
C ASP A 114 17.16 13.73 -12.14
N ASP A 115 16.83 14.61 -11.19
CA ASP A 115 17.20 14.47 -9.78
C ASP A 115 16.26 13.52 -9.02
N LEU A 116 15.16 13.12 -9.65
CA LEU A 116 14.12 12.29 -9.07
C LEU A 116 14.30 10.82 -9.48
N TYR A 117 14.51 9.96 -8.49
CA TYR A 117 14.47 8.51 -8.67
C TYR A 117 13.26 7.89 -7.97
N VAL A 118 12.34 7.32 -8.75
CA VAL A 118 11.13 6.66 -8.21
C VAL A 118 11.18 5.17 -8.49
N ARG A 119 11.00 4.37 -7.45
CA ARG A 119 10.93 2.91 -7.55
C ARG A 119 9.71 2.38 -6.81
N SER A 120 8.98 1.47 -7.43
CA SER A 120 7.80 0.82 -6.84
C SER A 120 7.88 -0.69 -6.99
N THR A 121 7.14 -1.40 -6.13
CA THR A 121 6.78 -2.80 -6.42
C THR A 121 5.87 -2.86 -7.62
N ASN A 122 5.92 -3.98 -8.37
CA ASN A 122 5.06 -4.23 -9.52
C ASN A 122 3.65 -4.66 -9.08
N VAL A 123 2.93 -3.75 -8.40
CA VAL A 123 1.56 -3.96 -7.94
C VAL A 123 0.74 -2.71 -8.30
N PRO A 124 -0.42 -2.83 -8.97
CA PRO A 124 -1.17 -1.67 -9.45
C PRO A 124 -1.42 -0.60 -8.37
N ARG A 125 -1.89 -0.99 -7.18
CA ARG A 125 -2.14 -0.03 -6.07
C ARG A 125 -0.90 0.74 -5.61
N THR A 126 0.29 0.14 -5.66
CA THR A 126 1.53 0.83 -5.23
C THR A 126 2.00 1.78 -6.31
N ILE A 127 1.84 1.41 -7.57
CA ILE A 127 2.12 2.28 -8.73
C ILE A 127 1.19 3.50 -8.70
N ARG A 128 -0.13 3.28 -8.55
CA ARG A 128 -1.13 4.37 -8.43
C ARG A 128 -0.86 5.29 -7.24
N SER A 129 -0.44 4.71 -6.11
CA SER A 129 -0.07 5.49 -4.92
C SER A 129 1.19 6.35 -5.16
N ALA A 130 2.19 5.81 -5.84
CA ALA A 130 3.39 6.55 -6.22
C ALA A 130 3.05 7.70 -7.20
N GLN A 131 2.26 7.43 -8.23
CA GLN A 131 1.75 8.47 -9.13
C GLN A 131 0.97 9.56 -8.36
N SER A 132 0.16 9.17 -7.38
CA SER A 132 -0.59 10.12 -6.54
C SER A 132 0.31 11.01 -5.68
N VAL A 133 1.40 10.46 -5.10
CA VAL A 133 2.40 11.26 -4.38
C VAL A 133 3.11 12.23 -5.32
N LEU A 134 3.53 11.76 -6.49
CA LEU A 134 4.18 12.59 -7.51
C LEU A 134 3.26 13.72 -7.98
N TYR A 135 1.98 13.42 -8.19
CA TYR A 135 0.97 14.42 -8.54
C TYR A 135 0.85 15.53 -7.48
N GLY A 136 0.87 15.17 -6.20
CA GLY A 136 0.86 16.14 -5.11
C GLY A 136 2.18 16.88 -4.93
N MET A 137 3.30 16.23 -5.23
CA MET A 137 4.64 16.73 -4.96
C MET A 137 5.24 17.54 -6.11
N PHE A 138 4.85 17.27 -7.35
CA PHE A 138 5.38 17.85 -8.59
C PHE A 138 4.27 18.14 -9.62
N PRO A 139 3.20 18.89 -9.25
CA PRO A 139 2.06 19.13 -10.15
C PRO A 139 2.45 19.82 -11.47
N GLU A 140 3.54 20.58 -11.49
CA GLU A 140 4.09 21.26 -12.67
C GLU A 140 4.57 20.29 -13.77
N HIS A 141 4.89 19.05 -13.41
CA HIS A 141 5.38 18.02 -14.33
C HIS A 141 4.28 17.08 -14.82
N LEU A 142 3.01 17.39 -14.59
CA LEU A 142 1.87 16.53 -14.98
C LEU A 142 1.83 16.15 -16.47
N LEU A 143 2.36 17.00 -17.34
CA LEU A 143 2.41 16.77 -18.78
C LEU A 143 3.84 16.54 -19.30
N SER A 144 4.80 16.40 -18.38
CA SER A 144 6.18 16.05 -18.72
C SER A 144 6.26 14.54 -18.92
N ASP A 145 6.98 14.14 -19.96
CA ASP A 145 7.24 12.74 -20.27
C ASP A 145 8.50 12.20 -19.57
N ASP A 146 9.05 12.97 -18.62
CA ASP A 146 10.39 12.74 -18.07
C ASP A 146 10.38 11.94 -16.77
N ILE A 147 9.22 11.79 -16.12
CA ILE A 147 9.11 11.09 -14.83
C ILE A 147 8.73 9.62 -15.04
N PHE A 148 9.61 8.74 -14.55
CA PHE A 148 9.46 7.29 -14.67
C PHE A 148 9.40 6.63 -13.28
N ILE A 149 8.52 5.66 -13.15
CA ILE A 149 8.45 4.74 -12.01
C ILE A 149 9.13 3.44 -12.41
N HIS A 150 10.28 3.18 -11.82
CA HIS A 150 11.05 1.97 -12.07
C HIS A 150 10.44 0.78 -11.34
N LEU A 151 10.16 -0.27 -12.11
CA LEU A 151 9.60 -1.52 -11.64
C LEU A 151 10.63 -2.64 -11.72
N ASP A 152 10.63 -3.48 -10.70
CA ASP A 152 11.49 -4.66 -10.61
C ASP A 152 10.61 -5.91 -10.65
N GLU A 153 10.84 -6.77 -11.65
CA GLU A 153 10.18 -8.08 -11.78
C GLU A 153 10.43 -8.97 -10.56
N ASN A 154 11.60 -8.81 -9.95
CA ASN A 154 11.98 -9.53 -8.74
C ASN A 154 11.54 -8.88 -7.44
N CYS A 155 10.91 -7.71 -7.52
CA CYS A 155 10.19 -7.08 -6.41
C CYS A 155 11.00 -7.09 -5.11
N ARG A 156 12.30 -6.76 -5.17
CA ARG A 156 13.20 -6.79 -3.99
C ARG A 156 12.80 -5.80 -2.89
N LEU A 157 11.99 -4.81 -3.23
CA LEU A 157 11.37 -3.86 -2.29
C LEU A 157 10.22 -4.49 -1.48
N SER A 158 9.57 -5.52 -2.02
CA SER A 158 8.55 -6.24 -1.27
C SER A 158 9.25 -7.24 -0.37
N MET A 159 9.11 -7.04 0.94
CA MET A 159 9.48 -8.06 1.93
C MET A 159 8.82 -9.41 1.64
N GLY A 160 7.74 -9.44 0.86
CA GLY A 160 6.93 -10.61 0.57
C GLY A 160 7.48 -11.63 -0.43
N LYS A 161 8.48 -11.31 -1.28
CA LYS A 161 9.07 -12.32 -2.18
C LYS A 161 10.09 -13.20 -1.43
N GLN A 162 10.66 -12.70 -0.33
CA GLN A 162 11.53 -13.44 0.59
C GLN A 162 10.80 -13.96 1.84
N MET A 163 9.73 -13.29 2.28
CA MET A 163 8.86 -13.81 3.33
C MET A 163 7.97 -14.91 2.76
N ASP A 164 8.32 -16.14 3.08
CA ASP A 164 7.35 -17.20 3.16
C ASP A 164 6.31 -16.80 4.24
N TYR A 165 5.22 -16.17 3.81
CA TYR A 165 4.13 -15.71 4.68
C TYR A 165 3.53 -16.86 5.47
N PHE A 166 3.59 -18.09 4.94
CA PHE A 166 3.17 -19.27 5.66
C PHE A 166 4.11 -19.52 6.84
N ASN A 167 5.42 -19.57 6.59
CA ASN A 167 6.42 -19.65 7.66
C ASN A 167 6.37 -18.48 8.65
N MET A 168 6.08 -17.27 8.20
CA MET A 168 5.93 -16.11 9.09
C MET A 168 4.71 -16.29 10.00
N SER A 169 3.58 -16.76 9.46
CA SER A 169 2.40 -17.04 10.28
C SER A 169 2.68 -18.11 11.34
N THR A 170 3.42 -19.16 10.97
CA THR A 170 3.87 -20.20 11.90
C THR A 170 4.82 -19.66 12.97
N LYS A 171 5.77 -18.80 12.59
CA LYS A 171 6.70 -18.13 13.52
C LYS A 171 6.00 -17.15 14.46
N LEU A 172 5.05 -16.37 13.95
CA LEU A 172 4.25 -15.45 14.78
C LEU A 172 3.37 -16.24 15.76
N LYS A 173 2.84 -17.39 15.33
CA LYS A 173 2.09 -18.30 16.20
C LYS A 173 2.95 -18.83 17.33
N SER A 174 4.18 -19.30 17.07
CA SER A 174 5.05 -19.82 18.14
C SER A 174 5.45 -18.75 19.16
N ARG A 175 5.50 -17.48 18.72
CA ARG A 175 5.79 -16.31 19.57
C ARG A 175 4.55 -15.65 20.17
N ARG A 176 3.37 -16.29 20.11
CA ARG A 176 2.12 -15.74 20.66
C ARG A 176 2.23 -15.34 22.13
N HIS A 177 2.98 -16.09 22.91
CA HIS A 177 3.23 -15.83 24.33
C HIS A 177 3.95 -14.51 24.59
N GLU A 178 4.58 -13.92 23.58
CA GLU A 178 5.25 -12.61 23.64
C GLU A 178 4.31 -11.45 23.27
N SER A 179 3.04 -11.75 22.96
CA SER A 179 2.06 -10.72 22.60
C SER A 179 1.80 -9.77 23.78
N PRO A 180 1.75 -8.45 23.56
CA PRO A 180 1.36 -7.49 24.60
C PRO A 180 -0.13 -7.56 24.94
N VAL A 181 -0.93 -8.35 24.21
CA VAL A 181 -2.36 -8.55 24.44
C VAL A 181 -2.56 -9.53 25.60
N LYS A 182 -3.12 -9.03 26.71
CA LYS A 182 -3.31 -9.80 27.95
C LYS A 182 -4.08 -11.13 27.77
N ASP A 183 -5.11 -11.13 26.91
CA ASP A 183 -6.00 -12.29 26.73
C ASP A 183 -6.12 -12.69 25.25
N ILE A 184 -4.97 -12.92 24.60
CA ILE A 184 -4.93 -13.25 23.16
C ILE A 184 -5.76 -14.49 22.81
N ASP A 185 -5.84 -15.49 23.69
CA ASP A 185 -6.63 -16.70 23.44
C ASP A 185 -8.13 -16.44 23.48
N VAL A 186 -8.59 -15.49 24.31
CA VAL A 186 -10.00 -15.06 24.32
C VAL A 186 -10.33 -14.28 23.06
N LEU A 187 -9.45 -13.34 22.68
CA LEU A 187 -9.59 -12.57 21.46
C LEU A 187 -9.66 -13.48 20.23
N GLU A 188 -8.81 -14.51 20.18
CA GLU A 188 -8.81 -15.45 19.06
C GLU A 188 -10.06 -16.30 18.98
N ARG A 189 -10.60 -16.78 20.11
CA ARG A 189 -11.88 -17.49 20.10
C ARG A 189 -13.00 -16.61 19.56
N LEU A 190 -13.05 -15.34 19.98
CA LEU A 190 -14.01 -14.37 19.45
C LEU A 190 -13.87 -14.20 17.93
N VAL A 191 -12.64 -14.16 17.43
CA VAL A 191 -12.38 -14.06 15.98
C VAL A 191 -12.74 -15.35 15.25
N GLN A 192 -12.47 -16.53 15.83
CA GLN A 192 -12.85 -17.83 15.26
C GLN A 192 -14.37 -17.93 15.13
N ASP A 193 -15.10 -17.57 16.19
CA ASP A 193 -16.56 -17.58 16.22
C ASP A 193 -17.15 -16.59 15.20
N ALA A 194 -16.62 -15.35 15.18
CA ALA A 194 -17.10 -14.31 14.28
C ALA A 194 -16.83 -14.66 12.80
N ALA A 195 -15.64 -15.17 12.48
CA ALA A 195 -15.27 -15.56 11.12
C ALA A 195 -15.88 -16.92 10.71
N GLY A 196 -16.34 -17.74 11.66
CA GLY A 196 -16.80 -19.10 11.41
C GLY A 196 -15.67 -20.00 10.91
N LEU A 197 -14.52 -19.95 11.58
CA LEU A 197 -13.39 -20.85 11.34
C LEU A 197 -13.70 -22.24 11.91
N ASP A 198 -13.12 -23.29 11.30
CA ASP A 198 -13.32 -24.65 11.82
C ASP A 198 -12.62 -24.85 13.18
N GLU A 199 -13.10 -25.82 13.96
CA GLU A 199 -12.51 -26.13 15.27
C GLU A 199 -11.06 -26.61 15.09
N GLY A 200 -10.10 -25.87 15.65
CA GLY A 200 -8.66 -26.11 15.45
C GLY A 200 -8.04 -25.37 14.25
N GLU A 201 -8.82 -24.61 13.47
CA GLU A 201 -8.29 -23.71 12.45
C GLU A 201 -7.66 -22.45 13.08
N ASP A 202 -6.41 -22.18 12.71
CA ASP A 202 -5.65 -21.08 13.27
C ASP A 202 -6.11 -19.71 12.76
N VAL A 203 -6.22 -18.77 13.70
CA VAL A 203 -6.42 -17.34 13.44
C VAL A 203 -5.16 -16.76 12.79
N LYS A 204 -5.19 -16.60 11.47
CA LYS A 204 -4.07 -16.01 10.72
C LYS A 204 -4.10 -14.49 10.88
N TRP A 205 -3.32 -13.97 11.83
CA TRP A 205 -3.17 -12.52 12.06
C TRP A 205 -2.35 -11.78 10.96
N SER A 206 -1.82 -12.50 9.99
CA SER A 206 -0.96 -11.94 8.95
C SER A 206 -1.64 -10.85 8.10
N PHE A 207 -0.82 -9.98 7.48
CA PHE A 207 -1.25 -8.95 6.54
C PHE A 207 -2.10 -9.43 5.36
N ARG A 208 -2.19 -10.74 5.10
CA ARG A 208 -3.00 -11.30 4.01
C ARG A 208 -4.41 -11.68 4.46
N THR A 209 -4.72 -11.64 5.74
CA THR A 209 -5.97 -12.19 6.29
C THR A 209 -6.63 -11.14 7.19
N ILE A 210 -6.62 -11.29 8.51
CA ILE A 210 -7.49 -10.52 9.43
C ILE A 210 -7.21 -9.03 9.34
N LEU A 211 -5.93 -8.68 9.41
CA LEU A 211 -5.51 -7.29 9.34
C LEU A 211 -5.91 -6.65 8.01
N SER A 212 -5.87 -7.38 6.89
CA SER A 212 -6.24 -6.82 5.58
C SER A 212 -7.73 -6.51 5.44
N ILE A 213 -8.59 -7.25 6.13
CA ILE A 213 -10.04 -7.07 6.02
C ILE A 213 -10.48 -6.02 7.04
N LEU A 214 -10.04 -6.15 8.29
CA LEU A 214 -10.40 -5.22 9.35
C LEU A 214 -9.86 -3.80 9.13
N THR A 215 -8.65 -3.62 8.59
CA THR A 215 -8.14 -2.26 8.32
C THR A 215 -8.85 -1.56 7.17
N CYS A 216 -9.51 -2.31 6.29
CA CYS A 216 -10.28 -1.74 5.19
C CYS A 216 -11.71 -1.39 5.64
N ILE A 217 -12.32 -2.21 6.50
CA ILE A 217 -13.73 -2.05 6.91
C ILE A 217 -13.88 -1.05 8.06
N MET A 218 -12.85 -0.85 8.89
CA MET A 218 -12.90 0.05 10.03
C MET A 218 -12.33 1.44 9.67
N PRO A 219 -13.00 2.55 10.05
CA PRO A 219 -12.46 3.89 9.81
C PRO A 219 -11.09 4.08 10.48
N LEU A 220 -10.16 4.69 9.74
CA LEU A 220 -8.77 4.95 10.16
C LEU A 220 -8.64 5.72 11.49
N SER A 221 -9.71 6.36 11.97
CA SER A 221 -9.75 7.02 13.28
C SER A 221 -9.70 6.06 14.47
N THR A 222 -9.88 4.75 14.25
CA THR A 222 -9.92 3.75 15.34
C THR A 222 -8.66 2.88 15.42
N ILE A 223 -7.79 2.92 14.39
CA ILE A 223 -6.61 2.05 14.30
C ILE A 223 -5.33 2.89 14.43
N SER A 224 -4.95 3.19 15.67
CA SER A 224 -3.58 3.60 15.98
C SER A 224 -2.71 2.34 16.07
N LEU A 225 -2.28 1.80 14.93
CA LEU A 225 -1.18 0.84 14.90
C LEU A 225 0.12 1.61 14.66
N THR A 226 0.74 2.04 15.75
CA THR A 226 2.14 2.45 15.77
C THR A 226 2.98 1.21 15.48
N PHE A 227 3.51 1.10 14.26
CA PHE A 227 4.63 0.20 14.00
C PHE A 227 5.89 0.88 14.58
N LEU A 228 6.42 0.31 15.66
CA LEU A 228 7.80 0.52 16.11
C LEU A 228 8.77 -0.17 15.13
#